data_AF-A0A9P0PYP7-F1
#
_entry.id   AF-A0A9P0PYP7-F1
#
_cell.length_a   1.000
_cell.length_b   1.000
_cell.length_c   1.000
_cell.angle_alpha   90.00
_cell.angle_beta   90.00
_cell.angle_gamma   90.00
#
_symmetry.space_group_name_H-M   'P 1'
#
loop_
_entity.id
_entity.type
_entity.pdbx_description
1 polymer ?
#
loop_
_entity_poly.entity_id
_entity_poly.type
_entity_poly.pdbx_seq_one_letter_code
_entity_poly.pdbx_strand_id
1 'polypeptide(L)'
;MDFLQVQIDMDYRKKWDEMTVMLEVADTDPTPDANSDLIYWELQWPKLFANRDYVFKRRYLIDEETNMLYIVSRSTEFSKYPPYKEKFRVEDYWSRMIIRPHGNNGIKDLGIEFTLTYFDNPGVNIPSSVMTWVTLKAMPDFLTKLRQATREYKNFCRTEGTSEYCRILLEEERAAAEKEEKEKLDYCNFVKLTENIRRRTASWTSRTGDANEPIPELNPDSNMFDYPI
;
A
#
# COMPACT_ATOMS: atom_id res chain seq x y z
N MET A 1 0.80 5.32 -0.61
CA MET A 1 -0.24 4.49 0.03
C MET A 1 0.34 3.43 0.97
N ASP A 2 1.42 2.73 0.60
CA ASP A 2 1.99 1.63 1.39
C ASP A 2 2.25 1.97 2.87
N PHE A 3 2.77 3.16 3.18
CA PHE A 3 3.03 3.56 4.56
C PHE A 3 1.77 3.60 5.44
N LEU A 4 0.63 4.10 4.91
CA LEU A 4 -0.65 4.04 5.63
C LEU A 4 -1.02 2.60 5.93
N GLN A 5 -0.90 1.74 4.93
CA GLN A 5 -1.29 0.35 5.03
C GLN A 5 -0.46 -0.39 6.09
N VAL A 6 0.83 -0.09 6.20
CA VAL A 6 1.68 -0.57 7.31
C VAL A 6 1.19 -0.12 8.70
N GLN A 7 0.47 1.01 8.81
CA GLN A 7 -0.14 1.46 10.08
C GLN A 7 -1.48 0.79 10.37
N ILE A 8 -2.26 0.42 9.34
CA ILE A 8 -3.65 -0.04 9.51
C ILE A 8 -3.83 -1.56 9.34
N ASP A 9 -2.94 -2.24 8.62
CA ASP A 9 -2.91 -3.70 8.46
C ASP A 9 -2.30 -4.36 9.70
N MET A 10 -3.19 -4.89 10.55
CA MET A 10 -2.81 -5.50 11.82
C MET A 10 -2.12 -6.85 11.65
N ASP A 11 -2.39 -7.57 10.58
CA ASP A 11 -1.73 -8.86 10.31
C ASP A 11 -0.31 -8.64 9.83
N TYR A 12 -0.09 -7.62 9.00
CA TYR A 12 1.27 -7.23 8.65
C TYR A 12 2.04 -6.67 9.84
N ARG A 13 1.40 -5.84 10.67
CA ARG A 13 2.04 -5.27 11.86
C ARG A 13 2.62 -6.33 12.79
N LYS A 14 1.90 -7.42 13.04
CA LYS A 14 2.37 -8.57 13.83
C LYS A 14 3.63 -9.24 13.28
N LYS A 15 3.88 -9.14 11.96
CA LYS A 15 5.03 -9.79 11.33
C LYS A 15 6.33 -9.02 11.54
N TRP A 16 6.27 -7.69 11.48
CA TRP A 16 7.47 -6.86 11.52
C TRP A 16 7.71 -6.17 12.86
N ASP A 17 6.67 -5.96 13.67
CA ASP A 17 6.78 -5.33 14.98
C ASP A 17 6.92 -6.38 16.09
N GLU A 18 8.17 -6.75 16.38
CA GLU A 18 8.54 -7.74 17.39
C GLU A 18 8.04 -7.42 18.82
N MET A 19 7.72 -6.14 19.10
CA MET A 19 7.23 -5.74 20.41
C MET A 19 5.74 -6.04 20.59
N THR A 20 5.03 -6.40 19.51
CA THR A 20 3.61 -6.73 19.56
C THR A 20 3.41 -8.17 20.02
N VAL A 21 2.78 -8.35 21.19
CA VAL A 21 2.41 -9.67 21.71
C VAL A 21 1.07 -10.11 21.13
N MET A 22 0.11 -9.20 21.10
CA MET A 22 -1.23 -9.44 20.58
C MET A 22 -1.79 -8.15 19.97
N LEU A 23 -2.44 -8.25 18.82
CA LEU A 23 -3.01 -7.09 18.13
C LEU A 23 -4.26 -7.52 17.37
N GLU A 24 -5.41 -6.99 17.73
CA GLU A 24 -6.68 -7.42 17.14
C GLU A 24 -7.58 -6.23 16.85
N VAL A 25 -8.22 -6.26 15.68
CA VAL A 25 -9.39 -5.43 15.40
C VAL A 25 -10.56 -6.07 16.13
N ALA A 26 -10.99 -5.41 17.21
CA ALA A 26 -12.06 -5.86 18.08
C ALA A 26 -13.44 -5.65 17.44
N ASP A 27 -13.58 -4.53 16.73
CA ASP A 27 -14.79 -4.10 16.02
C ASP A 27 -14.42 -3.06 14.94
N THR A 28 -15.24 -2.90 13.93
CA THR A 28 -15.05 -1.91 12.85
C THR A 28 -16.36 -1.16 12.63
N ASP A 29 -16.29 0.16 12.48
CA ASP A 29 -17.45 1.00 12.18
C ASP A 29 -18.04 0.59 10.81
N PRO A 30 -19.30 0.10 10.76
CA PRO A 30 -19.90 -0.39 9.52
C PRO A 30 -20.28 0.73 8.55
N THR A 31 -20.19 1.99 8.98
CA THR A 31 -20.48 3.14 8.13
C THR A 31 -19.45 3.20 7.00
N PRO A 32 -19.89 3.26 5.72
CA PRO A 32 -18.97 3.41 4.59
C PRO A 32 -18.02 4.58 4.80
N ASP A 33 -16.74 4.38 4.47
CA ASP A 33 -15.67 5.38 4.55
C ASP A 33 -15.40 5.95 5.95
N ALA A 34 -15.98 5.37 7.02
CA ALA A 34 -15.70 5.81 8.38
C ALA A 34 -14.26 5.52 8.82
N ASN A 35 -13.60 4.54 8.17
CA ASN A 35 -12.18 4.22 8.33
C ASN A 35 -11.80 4.09 9.81
N SER A 36 -12.68 3.48 10.62
CA SER A 36 -12.62 3.52 12.07
C SER A 36 -12.69 2.12 12.66
N ASP A 37 -11.67 1.78 13.43
CA ASP A 37 -11.53 0.50 14.10
C ASP A 37 -11.46 0.67 15.61
N LEU A 38 -12.00 -0.30 16.34
CA LEU A 38 -11.70 -0.54 17.74
C LEU A 38 -10.60 -1.58 17.83
N ILE A 39 -9.52 -1.27 18.53
CA ILE A 39 -8.30 -2.09 18.54
C ILE A 39 -7.96 -2.49 19.97
N TYR A 40 -7.63 -3.77 20.13
CA TYR A 40 -6.90 -4.29 21.28
C TYR A 40 -5.42 -4.47 20.90
N TRP A 41 -4.52 -3.93 21.69
CA TRP A 41 -3.07 -4.07 21.47
C TRP A 41 -2.36 -4.39 22.78
N GLU A 42 -1.59 -5.47 22.81
CA GLU A 42 -0.65 -5.79 23.88
C GLU A 42 0.79 -5.62 23.39
N LEU A 43 1.54 -4.80 24.12
CA LEU A 43 2.94 -4.54 23.90
C LEU A 43 3.81 -5.21 24.96
N GLN A 44 4.84 -5.90 24.48
CA GLN A 44 5.87 -6.49 25.33
C GLN A 44 6.66 -5.37 26.00
N TRP A 45 6.78 -5.44 27.32
CA TRP A 45 7.70 -4.57 28.08
C TRP A 45 8.92 -5.37 28.54
N PRO A 46 10.03 -4.70 28.93
CA PRO A 46 11.20 -5.38 29.47
C PRO A 46 10.81 -6.33 30.61
N LYS A 47 11.42 -7.52 30.67
CA LYS A 47 11.00 -8.68 31.51
C LYS A 47 10.73 -8.41 33.00
N LEU A 48 11.21 -7.29 33.55
CA LEU A 48 10.98 -6.89 34.93
C LEU A 48 9.68 -6.09 35.13
N PHE A 49 8.93 -5.82 34.06
CA PHE A 49 7.68 -5.07 34.08
C PHE A 49 6.56 -5.88 33.42
N ALA A 50 5.33 -5.66 33.88
CA ALA A 50 4.14 -6.19 33.21
C ALA A 50 4.02 -5.63 31.78
N ASN A 51 3.46 -6.41 30.87
CA ASN A 51 3.12 -5.91 29.53
C ASN A 51 2.10 -4.77 29.63
N ARG A 52 2.07 -3.92 28.62
CA ARG A 52 1.05 -2.88 28.52
C ARG A 52 0.00 -3.33 27.53
N ASP A 53 -1.26 -3.15 27.89
CA ASP A 53 -2.35 -3.33 26.94
C ASP A 53 -3.18 -2.06 26.77
N TYR A 54 -3.70 -1.92 25.56
CA TYR A 54 -4.44 -0.75 25.10
C TYR A 54 -5.75 -1.21 24.49
N VAL A 55 -6.80 -0.46 24.76
CA VAL A 55 -8.06 -0.52 24.02
C VAL A 55 -8.31 0.89 23.51
N PHE A 56 -8.35 1.06 22.19
CA PHE A 56 -8.50 2.39 21.60
C PHE A 56 -9.28 2.34 20.29
N LYS A 57 -9.95 3.45 19.98
CA LYS A 57 -10.50 3.69 18.64
C LYS A 57 -9.43 4.33 17.80
N ARG A 58 -9.24 3.85 16.58
CA ARG A 58 -8.37 4.43 15.56
C ARG A 58 -9.20 4.81 14.36
N ARG A 59 -9.06 6.05 13.90
CA ARG A 59 -9.63 6.50 12.62
C ARG A 59 -8.55 7.07 11.73
N TYR A 60 -8.63 6.83 10.43
CA TYR A 60 -7.82 7.54 9.45
C TYR A 60 -8.66 8.36 8.47
N LEU A 61 -8.06 9.42 7.93
CA LEU A 61 -8.65 10.31 6.94
C LEU A 61 -7.60 10.63 5.88
N ILE A 62 -7.99 10.50 4.61
CA ILE A 62 -7.22 11.00 3.48
C ILE A 62 -7.87 12.33 3.07
N ASP A 63 -7.14 13.42 3.27
CA ASP A 63 -7.58 14.75 2.86
C ASP A 63 -7.00 15.05 1.48
N GLU A 64 -7.86 15.03 0.46
CA GLU A 64 -7.48 15.27 -0.93
C GLU A 64 -7.16 16.74 -1.21
N GLU A 65 -7.71 17.69 -0.44
CA GLU A 65 -7.47 19.12 -0.63
C GLU A 65 -6.06 19.51 -0.16
N THR A 66 -5.67 19.02 1.02
CA THR A 66 -4.33 19.28 1.57
C THR A 66 -3.30 18.25 1.14
N ASN A 67 -3.74 17.15 0.50
CA ASN A 67 -2.92 15.99 0.17
C ASN A 67 -2.18 15.47 1.42
N MET A 68 -2.88 15.45 2.56
CA MET A 68 -2.38 14.94 3.83
C MET A 68 -3.18 13.72 4.27
N LEU A 69 -2.54 12.88 5.06
CA LEU A 69 -3.18 11.75 5.69
C LEU A 69 -3.08 11.87 7.20
N TYR A 70 -4.19 11.63 7.88
CA TYR A 70 -4.31 11.70 9.32
C TYR A 70 -4.66 10.33 9.88
N ILE A 71 -3.99 9.91 10.94
CA ILE A 71 -4.39 8.77 11.77
C ILE A 71 -4.52 9.26 13.19
N VAL A 72 -5.71 9.12 13.77
CA VAL A 72 -5.99 9.57 15.14
C VAL A 72 -6.43 8.37 15.96
N SER A 73 -5.83 8.22 17.14
CA SER A 73 -6.20 7.18 18.09
C SER A 73 -6.57 7.79 19.43
N ARG A 74 -7.54 7.19 20.12
CA ARG A 74 -7.93 7.57 21.47
C ARG A 74 -8.38 6.36 22.26
N SER A 75 -7.93 6.25 23.50
CA SER A 75 -8.34 5.21 24.43
C SER A 75 -9.85 5.15 24.60
N THR A 76 -10.35 3.94 24.83
CA THR A 76 -11.75 3.66 25.11
C THR A 76 -11.85 2.36 25.91
N GLU A 77 -13.04 2.07 26.41
CA GLU A 77 -13.33 0.82 27.10
C GLU A 77 -14.09 -0.12 26.17
N PHE A 78 -13.87 -1.43 26.34
CA PHE A 78 -14.63 -2.44 25.62
C PHE A 78 -14.76 -3.71 26.44
N SER A 79 -15.99 -4.20 26.58
CA SER A 79 -16.32 -5.31 27.49
C SER A 79 -15.64 -6.63 27.12
N LYS A 80 -15.32 -6.87 25.84
CA LYS A 80 -14.59 -8.07 25.38
C LYS A 80 -13.12 -8.07 25.82
N TYR A 81 -12.53 -6.90 26.02
CA TYR A 81 -11.13 -6.74 26.47
C TYR A 81 -11.08 -5.92 27.78
N PRO A 82 -11.59 -6.47 28.89
CA PRO A 82 -11.49 -5.81 30.19
C PRO A 82 -10.03 -5.72 30.66
N PRO A 83 -9.69 -4.90 31.67
CA PRO A 83 -8.36 -4.89 32.27
C PRO A 83 -7.99 -6.28 32.82
N TYR A 84 -6.77 -6.75 32.55
CA TYR A 84 -6.24 -8.02 33.03
C TYR A 84 -5.27 -7.80 34.20
N LYS A 85 -5.18 -8.72 35.17
CA LYS A 85 -4.35 -8.55 36.37
C LYS A 85 -2.84 -8.67 36.07
N GLU A 86 -2.50 -9.41 35.02
CA GLU A 86 -1.13 -9.74 34.62
C GLU A 86 -0.51 -8.65 33.74
N LYS A 87 -1.31 -7.67 33.32
CA LYS A 87 -0.95 -6.59 32.40
C LYS A 87 -1.30 -5.24 33.00
N PHE A 88 -0.64 -4.20 32.53
CA PHE A 88 -0.98 -2.83 32.88
C PHE A 88 -1.83 -2.21 31.76
N ARG A 89 -3.10 -1.93 32.05
CA ARG A 89 -4.01 -1.23 31.12
C ARG A 89 -3.65 0.25 31.05
N VAL A 90 -3.31 0.72 29.86
CA VAL A 90 -3.17 2.15 29.59
C VAL A 90 -4.54 2.73 29.25
N GLU A 91 -5.10 3.50 30.18
CA GLU A 91 -6.44 4.11 30.05
C GLU A 91 -6.40 5.52 29.44
N ASP A 92 -5.30 6.26 29.65
CA ASP A 92 -5.13 7.61 29.12
C ASP A 92 -4.09 7.61 28.00
N TYR A 93 -4.58 7.25 26.80
CA TYR A 93 -3.80 7.20 25.59
C TYR A 93 -4.48 7.98 24.47
N TRP A 94 -3.71 8.77 23.75
CA TRP A 94 -4.13 9.31 22.47
C TRP A 94 -2.92 9.51 21.55
N SER A 95 -3.16 9.46 20.25
CA SER A 95 -2.13 9.75 19.25
C SER A 95 -2.71 10.43 18.02
N ARG A 96 -1.86 11.19 17.35
CA ARG A 96 -2.12 11.86 16.08
C ARG A 96 -0.89 11.67 15.21
N MET A 97 -1.05 10.93 14.13
CA MET A 97 -0.06 10.81 13.07
C MET A 97 -0.52 11.63 11.87
N ILE A 98 0.35 12.48 11.37
CA ILE A 98 0.16 13.23 10.13
C ILE A 98 1.20 12.72 9.14
N ILE A 99 0.77 12.33 7.95
CA ILE A 99 1.62 11.83 6.88
C ILE A 99 1.45 12.76 5.68
N ARG A 100 2.57 13.26 5.18
CA ARG A 100 2.66 14.18 4.05
C ARG A 100 3.50 13.54 2.94
N PRO A 101 2.98 13.42 1.71
CA PRO A 101 3.79 13.05 0.55
C PRO A 101 4.81 14.15 0.23
N HIS A 102 6.02 13.77 -0.17
CA HIS A 102 7.06 14.73 -0.54
C HIS A 102 6.93 15.22 -2.00
N GLY A 103 6.33 14.42 -2.88
CA GLY A 103 6.21 14.73 -4.31
C GLY A 103 5.01 15.61 -4.69
N ASN A 104 5.07 16.17 -5.90
CA ASN A 104 4.03 17.07 -6.43
C ASN A 104 2.79 16.33 -6.95
N ASN A 105 2.88 15.02 -7.22
CA ASN A 105 1.75 14.20 -7.69
C ASN A 105 1.05 13.45 -6.54
N GLY A 106 1.19 13.97 -5.32
CA GLY A 106 0.47 13.48 -4.16
C GLY A 106 0.97 12.15 -3.59
N ILE A 107 0.07 11.39 -2.97
CA ILE A 107 0.36 10.13 -2.25
C ILE A 107 0.92 9.00 -3.16
N LYS A 108 0.96 9.21 -4.47
CA LYS A 108 1.52 8.27 -5.46
C LYS A 108 3.02 8.44 -5.69
N ASP A 109 3.59 9.59 -5.34
CA ASP A 109 5.03 9.84 -5.50
C ASP A 109 5.87 9.15 -4.41
N LEU A 110 7.16 8.94 -4.71
CA LEU A 110 8.13 8.42 -3.76
C LEU A 110 8.49 9.48 -2.71
N GLY A 111 8.62 9.02 -1.47
CA GLY A 111 9.04 9.87 -0.35
C GLY A 111 7.84 10.40 0.43
N ILE A 112 7.91 10.22 1.75
CA ILE A 112 6.94 10.74 2.69
C ILE A 112 7.66 11.38 3.88
N GLU A 113 6.99 12.33 4.50
CA GLU A 113 7.29 12.84 5.82
C GLU A 113 6.13 12.44 6.74
N PHE A 114 6.43 12.04 7.98
CA PHE A 114 5.38 11.81 8.96
C PHE A 114 5.76 12.39 10.31
N THR A 115 4.76 12.90 11.03
CA THR A 115 4.86 13.35 12.41
C THR A 115 3.91 12.55 13.26
N LEU A 116 4.40 11.91 14.33
CA LEU A 116 3.58 11.24 15.32
C LEU A 116 3.68 12.02 16.64
N THR A 117 2.57 12.57 17.09
CA THR A 117 2.42 13.14 18.42
C THR A 117 1.51 12.25 19.23
N TYR A 118 1.95 11.81 20.40
CA TYR A 118 1.16 10.94 21.25
C TYR A 118 1.39 11.26 22.72
N PHE A 119 0.43 10.84 23.52
CA PHE A 119 0.50 10.80 24.97
C PHE A 119 0.07 9.41 25.43
N ASP A 120 0.80 8.89 26.40
CA ASP A 120 0.55 7.62 27.06
C ASP A 120 0.85 7.82 28.54
N ASN A 121 -0.13 7.54 29.40
CA ASN A 121 0.10 7.45 30.84
C ASN A 121 0.45 6.00 31.22
N PRO A 122 1.73 5.70 31.49
CA PRO A 122 2.18 4.35 31.83
C PRO A 122 1.76 3.91 33.25
N GLY A 123 1.10 4.80 34.02
CA GLY A 123 0.65 4.60 35.40
C GLY A 123 1.74 4.35 36.44
N VAL A 124 3.00 4.43 36.03
CA VAL A 124 4.18 4.28 36.90
C VAL A 124 5.22 5.31 36.53
N ASN A 125 6.05 5.68 37.51
CA ASN A 125 7.26 6.44 37.22
C ASN A 125 8.23 5.56 36.43
N ILE A 126 8.49 5.94 35.17
CA ILE A 126 9.41 5.23 34.30
C ILE A 126 10.86 5.46 34.81
N PRO A 127 11.62 4.41 35.15
CA PRO A 127 13.02 4.57 35.54
C PRO A 127 13.87 5.17 34.42
N SER A 128 14.86 5.99 34.77
CA SER A 128 15.74 6.66 33.78
C SER A 128 16.44 5.66 32.85
N SER A 129 16.77 4.46 33.33
CA SER A 129 17.37 3.40 32.51
C SER A 129 16.47 2.93 31.38
N VAL A 130 15.15 2.82 31.63
CA VAL A 130 14.16 2.47 30.60
C VAL A 130 14.09 3.60 29.58
N MET A 131 14.05 4.86 30.05
CA MET A 131 14.01 6.02 29.15
C MET A 131 15.26 6.11 28.27
N THR A 132 16.45 5.88 28.84
CA THR A 132 17.70 5.80 28.08
C THR A 132 17.67 4.68 27.04
N TRP A 133 17.18 3.49 27.42
CA TRP A 133 17.06 2.37 26.47
C TRP A 133 16.08 2.68 25.32
N VAL A 134 14.95 3.32 25.61
CA VAL A 134 13.97 3.73 24.60
C VAL A 134 14.62 4.69 23.60
N THR A 135 15.27 5.75 24.09
CA THR A 135 15.89 6.79 23.25
C THR A 135 17.06 6.26 22.42
N LEU A 136 17.93 5.43 23.01
CA LEU A 136 19.16 5.00 22.35
C LEU A 136 18.99 3.74 21.48
N LYS A 137 17.97 2.92 21.74
CA LYS A 137 17.81 1.62 21.07
C LYS A 137 16.42 1.41 20.49
N ALA A 138 15.37 1.47 21.31
CA ALA A 138 14.04 1.06 20.87
C ALA A 138 13.46 1.95 19.77
N MET A 139 13.56 3.28 19.92
CA MET A 139 13.03 4.22 18.92
C MET A 139 13.76 4.16 17.57
N PRO A 140 15.12 4.19 17.51
CA PRO A 140 15.82 4.04 16.23
C PRO A 140 15.56 2.70 15.53
N ASP A 141 15.51 1.60 16.30
CA ASP A 141 15.19 0.28 15.77
C ASP A 141 13.77 0.24 15.19
N PHE A 142 12.80 0.76 15.94
CA PHE A 142 11.42 0.90 15.49
C PHE A 142 11.30 1.68 14.18
N LEU A 143 11.95 2.84 14.06
CA LEU A 143 11.92 3.65 12.83
C LEU A 143 12.57 2.93 11.64
N THR A 144 13.64 2.18 11.89
CA THR A 144 14.34 1.39 10.86
C THR A 144 13.45 0.25 10.36
N LYS A 145 12.85 -0.51 11.28
CA LYS A 145 11.91 -1.59 10.97
C LYS A 145 10.67 -1.07 10.27
N LEU A 146 10.10 0.05 10.72
CA LEU A 146 8.95 0.69 10.08
C LEU A 146 9.26 1.09 8.63
N ARG A 147 10.43 1.69 8.40
CA ARG A 147 10.89 2.02 7.04
C ARG A 147 11.02 0.76 6.18
N GLN A 148 11.62 -0.30 6.71
CA GLN A 148 11.79 -1.55 5.96
C GLN A 148 10.44 -2.19 5.64
N ALA A 149 9.56 -2.31 6.64
CA ALA A 149 8.22 -2.85 6.49
C ALA A 149 7.42 -2.10 5.42
N THR A 150 7.56 -0.77 5.37
CA THR A 150 6.93 0.06 4.32
C THR A 150 7.42 -0.30 2.93
N ARG A 151 8.73 -0.54 2.75
CA ARG A 151 9.31 -0.91 1.46
C ARG A 151 8.90 -2.32 1.03
N GLU A 152 8.68 -3.21 1.99
CA GLU A 152 8.36 -4.62 1.74
C GLU A 152 6.87 -4.89 1.62
N TYR A 153 6.00 -3.92 1.95
CA TYR A 153 4.56 -4.15 2.03
C TYR A 153 3.93 -4.71 0.75
N LYS A 154 4.33 -4.21 -0.42
CA LYS A 154 3.86 -4.76 -1.71
C LYS A 154 4.31 -6.20 -1.93
N ASN A 155 5.52 -6.56 -1.51
CA ASN A 155 6.00 -7.93 -1.59
C ASN A 155 5.20 -8.83 -0.66
N PHE A 156 4.93 -8.37 0.57
CA PHE A 156 4.03 -9.07 1.49
C PHE A 156 2.64 -9.29 0.87
N CYS A 157 2.05 -8.28 0.22
CA CYS A 157 0.78 -8.45 -0.49
C CYS A 157 0.82 -9.55 -1.55
N ARG A 158 1.92 -9.70 -2.28
CA ARG A 158 2.08 -10.73 -3.32
C ARG A 158 2.25 -12.13 -2.77
N THR A 159 2.81 -12.29 -1.57
CA THR A 159 3.17 -13.60 -1.02
C THR A 159 2.16 -14.12 -0.02
N GLU A 160 1.69 -13.26 0.89
CA GLU A 160 0.99 -13.67 2.10
C GLU A 160 -0.18 -12.75 2.48
N GLY A 161 -0.28 -11.56 1.89
CA GLY A 161 -1.24 -10.53 2.29
C GLY A 161 -2.68 -10.88 1.93
N THR A 162 -3.58 -10.73 2.90
CA THR A 162 -5.00 -11.07 2.77
C THR A 162 -5.93 -9.86 2.88
N SER A 163 -5.37 -8.68 3.21
CA SER A 163 -6.13 -7.44 3.35
C SER A 163 -6.79 -7.03 2.03
N GLU A 164 -7.89 -6.28 2.13
CA GLU A 164 -8.61 -5.79 0.96
C GLU A 164 -7.71 -4.97 0.03
N TYR A 165 -6.85 -4.12 0.61
CA TYR A 165 -5.86 -3.38 -0.15
C TYR A 165 -4.89 -4.28 -0.93
N CYS A 166 -4.41 -5.38 -0.33
CA CYS A 166 -3.54 -6.30 -1.06
C CYS A 166 -4.26 -6.95 -2.25
N ARG A 167 -5.56 -7.27 -2.13
CA ARG A 167 -6.34 -7.82 -3.25
C ARG A 167 -6.48 -6.82 -4.39
N ILE A 168 -6.88 -5.59 -4.06
CA ILE A 168 -7.02 -4.49 -5.04
C ILE A 168 -5.68 -4.23 -5.74
N LEU A 169 -4.59 -4.12 -4.97
CA LEU A 169 -3.25 -3.91 -5.52
C LEU A 169 -2.87 -4.99 -6.54
N LEU A 170 -3.12 -6.27 -6.23
CA LEU A 170 -2.79 -7.37 -7.13
C LEU A 170 -3.69 -7.42 -8.37
N GLU A 171 -4.95 -7.00 -8.26
CA GLU A 171 -5.86 -6.87 -9.40
C GLU A 171 -5.41 -5.73 -10.34
N GLU A 172 -5.05 -4.58 -9.80
CA GLU A 172 -4.51 -3.45 -10.57
C GLU A 172 -3.19 -3.82 -11.27
N GLU A 173 -2.26 -4.51 -10.58
CA GLU A 173 -0.99 -4.97 -11.15
C GLU A 173 -1.22 -5.95 -12.32
N ARG A 174 -2.19 -6.86 -12.19
CA ARG A 174 -2.54 -7.82 -13.25
C ARG A 174 -3.18 -7.13 -14.45
N ALA A 175 -4.14 -6.24 -14.22
CA ALA A 175 -4.79 -5.50 -15.28
C ALA A 175 -3.78 -4.61 -16.05
N ALA A 176 -2.80 -4.02 -15.34
CA ALA A 176 -1.72 -3.27 -15.96
C ALA A 176 -0.83 -4.17 -16.84
N ALA A 177 -0.47 -5.37 -16.37
CA ALA A 177 0.33 -6.32 -17.14
C ALA A 177 -0.39 -6.82 -18.41
N GLU A 178 -1.68 -7.15 -18.30
CA GLU A 178 -2.51 -7.56 -19.45
C GLU A 178 -2.63 -6.43 -20.49
N LYS A 179 -2.79 -5.19 -20.01
CA LYS A 179 -2.82 -4.01 -20.88
C LYS A 179 -1.48 -3.81 -21.61
N GLU A 180 -0.36 -3.92 -20.90
CA GLU A 180 0.97 -3.80 -21.49
C GLU A 180 1.24 -4.91 -22.53
N GLU A 181 0.81 -6.14 -22.26
CA GLU A 181 0.93 -7.26 -23.21
C GLU A 181 0.10 -7.02 -24.47
N LYS A 182 -1.14 -6.54 -24.31
CA LYS A 182 -2.00 -6.19 -25.44
C LYS A 182 -1.40 -5.07 -26.29
N GLU A 183 -0.89 -4.01 -25.68
CA GLU A 183 -0.23 -2.90 -26.38
C GLU A 183 1.01 -3.38 -27.16
N LYS A 184 1.81 -4.29 -26.57
CA LYS A 184 2.95 -4.92 -27.26
C LYS A 184 2.50 -5.76 -28.45
N LEU A 185 1.42 -6.52 -28.31
CA LEU A 185 0.87 -7.36 -29.37
C LEU A 185 0.33 -6.49 -30.52
N ASP A 186 -0.42 -5.45 -30.20
CA ASP A 186 -0.97 -4.49 -31.16
C ASP A 186 0.16 -3.80 -31.95
N TYR A 187 1.23 -3.36 -31.25
CA TYR A 187 2.41 -2.79 -31.89
C TYR A 187 3.12 -3.81 -32.80
N CYS A 188 3.30 -5.06 -32.35
CA CYS A 188 3.93 -6.10 -33.16
C CYS A 188 3.13 -6.40 -34.43
N ASN A 189 1.79 -6.44 -34.33
CA ASN A 189 0.90 -6.63 -35.46
C ASN A 189 0.98 -5.47 -36.46
N PHE A 190 1.02 -4.23 -35.96
CA PHE A 190 1.22 -3.04 -36.79
C PHE A 190 2.56 -3.08 -37.56
N VAL A 191 3.67 -3.45 -36.89
CA VAL A 191 4.98 -3.58 -37.54
C VAL A 191 4.97 -4.66 -38.63
N LYS A 192 4.39 -5.85 -38.34
CA LYS A 192 4.26 -6.91 -39.35
C LYS A 192 3.44 -6.48 -40.57
N LEU A 193 2.35 -5.74 -40.34
CA LEU A 193 1.51 -5.23 -41.43
C LEU A 193 2.29 -4.24 -42.31
N THR A 194 2.99 -3.29 -41.69
CA THR A 194 3.78 -2.29 -42.43
C THR A 194 4.94 -2.91 -43.21
N GLU A 195 5.62 -3.92 -42.66
CA GLU A 195 6.65 -4.69 -43.39
C GLU A 195 6.06 -5.47 -44.57
N ASN A 196 4.91 -6.12 -44.39
CA ASN A 196 4.24 -6.84 -45.47
C ASN A 196 3.82 -5.91 -46.61
N ILE A 197 3.27 -4.74 -46.29
CA ILE A 197 2.92 -3.70 -47.28
C ILE A 197 4.17 -3.26 -48.04
N ARG A 198 5.29 -2.99 -47.34
CA ARG A 198 6.56 -2.59 -47.94
C ARG A 198 7.14 -3.65 -48.88
N ARG A 199 7.08 -4.93 -48.48
CA ARG A 199 7.54 -6.06 -49.33
C ARG A 199 6.69 -6.19 -50.59
N ARG A 200 5.36 -6.05 -50.47
CA ARG A 200 4.43 -6.12 -51.62
C ARG A 200 4.65 -4.96 -52.59
N THR A 201 4.82 -3.73 -52.09
CA THR A 201 5.13 -2.57 -52.95
C THR A 201 6.47 -2.73 -53.66
N ALA A 202 7.53 -3.16 -52.96
CA ALA A 202 8.84 -3.42 -53.58
C ALA A 202 8.78 -4.53 -54.65
N SER A 203 8.02 -5.61 -54.40
CA SER A 203 7.78 -6.67 -55.38
C SER A 203 6.96 -6.20 -56.58
N TRP A 204 6.02 -5.26 -56.39
CA TRP A 204 5.21 -4.72 -57.46
C TRP A 204 6.07 -3.81 -58.36
N THR A 205 6.81 -2.87 -57.78
CA THR A 205 7.73 -1.98 -58.52
C THR A 205 8.83 -2.72 -59.29
N SER A 206 9.26 -3.89 -58.82
CA SER A 206 10.25 -4.72 -59.53
C SER A 206 9.64 -5.59 -60.63
N ARG A 207 8.34 -5.88 -60.60
CA ARG A 207 7.61 -6.55 -61.69
C ARG A 207 7.17 -5.59 -62.78
N THR A 208 6.83 -4.34 -62.44
CA THR A 208 6.28 -3.33 -63.37
C THR A 208 7.35 -2.40 -63.92
N GLY A 209 8.58 -2.88 -64.13
CA GLY A 209 9.72 -2.06 -64.60
C GLY A 209 9.30 -1.03 -65.65
N ASP A 210 9.35 0.25 -65.28
CA ASP A 210 9.05 1.42 -66.12
C ASP A 210 7.66 1.46 -66.82
N ALA A 211 6.63 0.86 -66.23
CA ALA A 211 5.24 1.12 -66.65
C ALA A 211 4.52 2.01 -65.64
N ASN A 212 4.07 3.19 -66.08
CA ASN A 212 3.22 4.16 -65.36
C ASN A 212 1.82 3.59 -65.06
N GLU A 213 1.73 2.46 -64.34
CA GLU A 213 0.46 1.98 -63.80
C GLU A 213 0.16 2.60 -62.43
N PRO A 214 -1.10 2.97 -62.13
CA PRO A 214 -1.43 3.56 -60.85
C PRO A 214 -1.31 2.52 -59.73
N ILE A 215 -0.75 2.93 -58.59
CA ILE A 215 -0.74 2.12 -57.36
C ILE A 215 -2.20 1.80 -56.98
N PRO A 216 -2.59 0.54 -56.73
CA PRO A 216 -3.94 0.21 -56.30
C PRO A 216 -4.27 0.91 -54.97
N GLU A 217 -5.34 1.70 -54.93
CA GLU A 217 -5.81 2.35 -53.70
C GLU A 217 -6.24 1.29 -52.68
N LEU A 218 -5.63 1.36 -51.49
CA LEU A 218 -6.03 0.54 -50.35
C LEU A 218 -7.29 1.14 -49.72
N ASN A 219 -8.40 0.41 -49.83
CA ASN A 219 -9.66 0.75 -49.17
C ASN A 219 -9.56 0.46 -47.66
N PRO A 220 -9.68 1.47 -46.77
CA PRO A 220 -9.56 1.29 -45.32
C PRO A 220 -10.71 0.50 -44.67
N ASP A 221 -11.81 0.24 -45.40
CA ASP A 221 -12.99 -0.46 -44.88
C ASP A 221 -13.07 -1.95 -45.26
N SER A 222 -12.06 -2.51 -45.94
CA SER A 222 -12.10 -3.94 -46.31
C SER A 222 -11.73 -4.84 -45.13
N ASN A 223 -12.65 -5.74 -44.77
CA ASN A 223 -12.42 -6.73 -43.73
C ASN A 223 -11.31 -7.71 -44.15
N MET A 224 -10.38 -7.95 -43.23
CA MET A 224 -9.06 -8.56 -43.43
C MET A 224 -9.07 -10.05 -43.86
N PHE A 225 -10.23 -10.66 -44.15
CA PHE A 225 -10.35 -12.08 -44.51
C PHE A 225 -10.69 -12.36 -45.98
N ASP A 226 -10.95 -11.34 -46.80
CA ASP A 226 -11.49 -11.54 -48.16
C ASP A 226 -10.44 -11.68 -49.27
N TYR A 227 -9.15 -11.80 -48.96
CA TYR A 227 -8.12 -12.02 -49.98
C TYR A 227 -7.62 -13.48 -49.96
N PRO A 228 -7.78 -14.23 -51.07
CA PRO A 228 -7.34 -15.61 -51.15
C PRO A 228 -5.80 -15.69 -51.13
N ILE A 229 -5.31 -16.79 -50.54
CA ILE A 229 -3.89 -17.14 -50.34
C ILE A 229 -3.15 -17.22 -51.68
#